data_AF-A0A352D873-F1
#
_entry.id   AF-A0A352D873-F1
#
_cell.length_a   1.000
_cell.length_b   1.000
_cell.length_c   1.000
_cell.angle_alpha   90.00
_cell.angle_beta   90.00
_cell.angle_gamma   90.00
#
_symmetry.space_group_name_H-M   'P 1'
#
loop_
_entity.id
_entity.type
_entity.pdbx_description
1 polymer ?
#
loop_
_entity_poly.entity_id
_entity_poly.type
_entity_poly.pdbx_seq_one_letter_code
_entity_poly.pdbx_strand_id
1 'polypeptide(L)'
;MKKTCMNELLLISTLLTTSAAAQNLDGLLSVKDIAIRIKSAEISVPIPFRPKNTRAQKQWTIMVFMNGKNDLSGYVTSDMNEMEKFGPTENINIVTQAGRMREVPSYYPGGGYDDTFPGGGPTIPHPGWPSPNWLSVSRDAREVGVPDASANWTGVRRYLVAGDGDNPALSSTMLADLGKVDMGDYRQLIDFGNWAKRNYPAKRYMLIVWNHGTGW
;
A
#
# COMPACT_ATOMS: atom_id res chain seq x y z
N MET A 1 -12.17 -25.63 -21.68
CA MET A 1 -13.41 -24.86 -21.44
C MET A 1 -13.00 -23.44 -21.05
N LYS A 2 -13.31 -22.47 -21.91
CA LYS A 2 -12.92 -21.05 -21.76
C LYS A 2 -13.82 -20.39 -20.71
N LYS A 3 -13.21 -19.66 -19.76
CA LYS A 3 -13.90 -18.93 -18.70
C LYS A 3 -14.48 -17.64 -19.28
N THR A 4 -15.78 -17.58 -19.48
CA THR A 4 -16.50 -16.36 -19.85
C THR A 4 -16.78 -15.56 -18.57
N CYS A 5 -16.42 -14.27 -18.62
CA CYS A 5 -16.41 -13.35 -17.49
C CYS A 5 -17.81 -12.94 -17.04
N MET A 6 -18.01 -12.90 -15.73
CA MET A 6 -19.25 -12.66 -14.96
C MET A 6 -19.86 -11.24 -15.09
N ASN A 7 -19.44 -10.42 -16.06
CA ASN A 7 -19.80 -9.00 -16.13
C ASN A 7 -21.03 -8.67 -16.99
N GLU A 8 -21.68 -9.64 -17.64
CA GLU A 8 -22.89 -9.38 -18.44
C GLU A 8 -24.21 -9.57 -17.67
N LEU A 9 -24.18 -10.09 -16.44
CA LEU A 9 -25.42 -10.47 -15.74
C LEU A 9 -26.13 -9.32 -15.00
N LEU A 10 -25.52 -8.14 -14.85
CA LEU A 10 -26.08 -7.07 -14.01
C LEU A 10 -26.90 -6.00 -14.75
N LEU A 11 -27.08 -6.11 -16.08
CA LEU A 11 -27.80 -5.09 -16.86
C LEU A 11 -29.29 -5.41 -17.13
N ILE A 12 -29.83 -6.52 -16.61
CA ILE A 12 -31.19 -6.97 -16.93
C ILE A 12 -32.19 -6.76 -15.77
N SER A 13 -31.75 -6.38 -14.56
CA SER A 13 -32.65 -6.32 -13.39
C SER A 13 -33.36 -4.97 -13.15
N THR A 14 -33.29 -3.99 -14.06
CA THR A 14 -33.86 -2.64 -13.83
C THR A 14 -35.01 -2.25 -14.76
N LEU A 15 -35.56 -3.17 -15.55
CA LEU A 15 -36.85 -2.99 -16.20
C LEU A 15 -37.79 -4.11 -15.79
N LEU A 16 -38.53 -3.94 -14.69
CA LEU A 16 -39.85 -4.55 -14.42
C LEU A 16 -40.31 -4.15 -13.00
N THR A 17 -40.55 -2.86 -12.79
CA THR A 17 -41.39 -2.40 -11.66
C THR A 17 -42.55 -1.60 -12.22
N THR A 18 -43.55 -2.30 -12.75
CA THR A 18 -44.90 -1.78 -12.95
C THR A 18 -45.89 -2.94 -12.80
N SER A 19 -46.85 -2.80 -11.87
CA SER A 19 -48.26 -2.97 -12.26
C SER A 19 -48.72 -4.35 -12.74
N ALA A 20 -49.26 -5.21 -11.89
CA ALA A 20 -49.99 -6.41 -12.31
C ALA A 20 -51.14 -6.09 -13.29
N ALA A 21 -51.01 -6.51 -14.54
CA ALA A 21 -52.10 -6.81 -15.49
C ALA A 21 -51.51 -7.61 -16.67
N ALA A 22 -52.26 -8.61 -17.14
CA ALA A 22 -51.87 -9.60 -18.15
C ALA A 22 -50.95 -9.06 -19.26
N GLN A 23 -49.74 -9.60 -19.37
CA GLN A 23 -48.89 -9.38 -20.54
C GLN A 23 -49.46 -10.20 -21.70
N ASN A 24 -50.08 -9.49 -22.62
CA ASN A 24 -50.52 -10.02 -23.90
C ASN A 24 -49.28 -10.27 -24.78
N LEU A 25 -49.00 -11.53 -25.14
CA LEU A 25 -47.76 -11.97 -25.81
C LEU A 25 -47.80 -11.83 -27.34
N ASP A 26 -48.87 -11.27 -27.91
CA ASP A 26 -49.06 -11.16 -29.36
C ASP A 26 -48.27 -10.03 -30.03
N GLY A 27 -47.45 -9.30 -29.26
CA GLY A 27 -46.64 -8.18 -29.74
C GLY A 27 -45.13 -8.39 -29.64
N LEU A 28 -44.65 -9.64 -29.65
CA LEU A 28 -43.20 -9.87 -29.57
C LEU A 28 -42.51 -9.36 -30.83
N LEU A 29 -41.70 -8.32 -30.69
CA LEU A 29 -40.86 -7.79 -31.76
C LEU A 29 -39.96 -8.90 -32.30
N SER A 30 -39.91 -9.04 -33.63
CA SER A 30 -39.01 -9.98 -34.28
C SER A 30 -37.56 -9.64 -33.92
N VAL A 31 -36.72 -10.65 -33.78
CA VAL A 31 -35.26 -10.48 -33.57
C VAL A 31 -34.65 -9.57 -34.65
N LYS A 32 -35.25 -9.56 -35.86
CA LYS A 32 -34.84 -8.66 -36.94
C LYS A 32 -35.18 -7.19 -36.66
N ASP A 33 -36.33 -6.90 -36.05
CA ASP A 33 -36.74 -5.54 -35.71
C ASP A 33 -35.93 -4.99 -34.55
N ILE A 34 -35.56 -5.85 -33.60
CA ILE A 34 -34.62 -5.53 -32.51
C ILE A 34 -33.23 -5.20 -33.08
N ALA A 35 -32.73 -6.00 -34.02
CA ALA A 35 -31.43 -5.77 -34.65
C ALA A 35 -31.37 -4.49 -35.49
N ILE A 36 -32.47 -4.11 -36.15
CA ILE A 36 -32.57 -2.85 -36.90
C ILE A 36 -32.53 -1.65 -35.95
N ARG A 37 -33.27 -1.70 -34.83
CA ARG A 37 -33.23 -0.63 -33.82
C ARG A 37 -31.87 -0.46 -33.15
N ILE A 38 -31.12 -1.55 -32.95
CA ILE A 38 -29.74 -1.49 -32.41
C ILE A 38 -28.78 -0.86 -33.42
N LYS A 39 -28.95 -1.09 -34.74
CA LYS A 39 -28.10 -0.44 -35.78
C LYS A 39 -28.36 1.06 -35.94
N SER A 40 -29.57 1.52 -35.64
CA SER A 40 -29.94 2.94 -35.73
C SER A 40 -29.72 3.72 -34.43
N ALA A 41 -29.41 3.04 -33.34
CA ALA A 41 -29.07 3.68 -32.08
C ALA A 41 -27.55 3.87 -32.00
N GLU A 42 -27.06 5.08 -32.29
CA GLU A 42 -25.75 5.52 -31.82
C GLU A 42 -25.79 5.64 -30.29
N ILE A 43 -25.74 4.50 -29.60
CA ILE A 43 -25.50 4.46 -28.16
C ILE A 43 -24.03 4.85 -28.00
N SER A 44 -23.78 6.12 -27.66
CA SER A 44 -22.46 6.53 -27.21
C SER A 44 -22.10 5.62 -26.04
N VAL A 45 -21.08 4.78 -26.25
CA VAL A 45 -20.57 3.91 -25.19
C VAL A 45 -20.21 4.83 -24.02
N PRO A 46 -20.85 4.70 -22.85
CA PRO A 46 -20.49 5.52 -21.71
C PRO A 46 -19.01 5.29 -21.46
N ILE A 47 -18.20 6.35 -21.60
CA ILE A 47 -16.80 6.30 -21.21
C ILE A 47 -16.78 5.75 -19.78
N PRO A 48 -16.06 4.65 -19.49
CA PRO A 48 -16.03 4.09 -18.15
C PRO A 48 -15.70 5.23 -17.20
N PHE A 49 -16.62 5.51 -16.26
CA PHE A 49 -16.46 6.59 -15.32
C PHE A 49 -15.15 6.37 -14.58
N ARG A 50 -14.11 7.08 -15.01
CA ARG A 50 -12.86 7.13 -14.27
C ARG A 50 -13.17 8.11 -13.15
N PRO A 51 -13.29 7.65 -11.89
CA PRO A 51 -13.53 8.58 -10.80
C PRO A 51 -12.45 9.66 -10.90
N LYS A 52 -12.88 10.91 -11.12
CA LYS A 52 -11.96 12.04 -11.07
C LYS A 52 -11.41 12.02 -9.66
N ASN A 53 -10.09 11.85 -9.53
CA ASN A 53 -9.45 11.96 -8.24
C ASN A 53 -9.70 13.39 -7.74
N THR A 54 -10.45 13.51 -6.64
CA THR A 54 -10.81 14.79 -6.02
C THR A 54 -9.67 15.36 -5.20
N ARG A 55 -8.59 14.59 -4.97
CA ARG A 55 -7.41 15.02 -4.23
C ARG A 55 -6.54 15.93 -5.10
N ALA A 56 -6.18 17.09 -4.55
CA ALA A 56 -5.31 18.04 -5.22
C ALA A 56 -3.95 17.40 -5.58
N GLN A 57 -3.47 17.68 -6.78
CA GLN A 57 -2.18 17.18 -7.24
C GLN A 57 -1.04 17.90 -6.50
N LYS A 58 -0.15 17.14 -5.87
CA LYS A 58 1.03 17.66 -5.17
C LYS A 58 2.28 17.67 -6.06
N GLN A 59 3.39 18.25 -5.60
CA GLN A 59 4.64 18.22 -6.36
C GLN A 59 5.24 16.81 -6.37
N TRP A 60 5.24 16.14 -5.20
CA TRP A 60 5.79 14.81 -5.03
C TRP A 60 4.82 13.85 -4.35
N THR A 61 4.88 12.58 -4.74
CA THR A 61 4.41 11.45 -3.94
C THR A 61 5.56 10.48 -3.75
N ILE A 62 5.96 10.29 -2.50
CA ILE A 62 6.94 9.31 -2.07
C ILE A 62 6.17 8.05 -1.65
N MET A 63 6.51 6.93 -2.29
CA MET A 63 5.91 5.62 -2.06
C MET A 63 6.95 4.76 -1.34
N VAL A 64 6.63 4.27 -0.15
CA VAL A 64 7.53 3.42 0.63
C VAL A 64 6.93 2.02 0.71
N PHE A 65 7.55 1.06 0.05
CA PHE A 65 7.14 -0.34 0.07
C PHE A 65 8.03 -1.11 1.04
N MET A 66 7.52 -1.40 2.23
CA MET A 66 8.27 -1.97 3.34
C MET A 66 7.92 -3.44 3.55
N ASN A 67 8.77 -4.34 3.05
CA ASN A 67 8.59 -5.77 3.28
C ASN A 67 9.32 -6.22 4.55
N GLY A 68 8.73 -5.94 5.72
CA GLY A 68 9.23 -6.41 7.02
C GLY A 68 8.67 -7.76 7.45
N LYS A 69 8.20 -8.60 6.51
CA LYS A 69 7.73 -9.95 6.84
C LYS A 69 8.91 -10.93 6.97
N ASN A 70 9.88 -10.56 7.80
CA ASN A 70 11.13 -11.26 8.11
C ASN A 70 11.69 -10.71 9.43
N ASP A 71 12.97 -10.98 9.71
CA ASP A 71 13.69 -10.47 10.90
C ASP A 71 13.79 -8.94 10.97
N LEU A 72 13.43 -8.21 9.92
CA LEU A 72 13.29 -6.75 9.96
C LEU A 72 11.92 -6.27 10.49
N SER A 73 11.01 -7.18 10.90
CA SER A 73 9.64 -6.83 11.32
C SER A 73 9.55 -5.75 12.41
N GLY A 74 10.51 -5.72 13.34
CA GLY A 74 10.57 -4.72 14.40
C GLY A 74 10.92 -3.32 13.91
N TYR A 75 11.81 -3.24 12.92
CA TYR A 75 12.30 -1.98 12.36
C TYR A 75 11.25 -1.24 11.53
N VAL A 76 10.21 -1.93 11.05
CA VAL A 76 9.11 -1.28 10.32
C VAL A 76 8.47 -0.15 11.15
N THR A 77 8.31 -0.33 12.46
CA THR A 77 7.71 0.73 13.30
C THR A 77 8.70 1.86 13.54
N SER A 78 9.96 1.53 13.82
CA SER A 78 11.03 2.52 14.02
C SER A 78 11.18 3.43 12.80
N ASP A 79 11.26 2.85 11.60
CA ASP A 79 11.44 3.62 10.36
C ASP A 79 10.17 4.39 9.98
N MET A 80 8.98 3.89 10.33
CA MET A 80 7.75 4.66 10.22
C MET A 80 7.80 5.89 11.13
N ASN A 81 8.18 5.74 12.40
CA ASN A 81 8.31 6.86 13.34
C ASN A 81 9.38 7.87 12.88
N GLU A 82 10.48 7.41 12.27
CA GLU A 82 11.48 8.31 11.67
C GLU A 82 10.89 9.15 10.52
N MET A 83 10.01 8.56 9.70
CA MET A 83 9.26 9.32 8.69
C MET A 83 8.25 10.27 9.32
N GLU A 84 7.62 9.91 10.44
CA GLU A 84 6.65 10.73 11.17
C GLU A 84 7.32 11.90 11.91
N LYS A 85 8.60 11.78 12.27
CA LYS A 85 9.35 12.88 12.91
C LYS A 85 9.31 14.19 12.14
N PHE A 86 9.40 14.11 10.81
CA PHE A 86 9.30 15.28 9.94
C PHE A 86 7.98 15.31 9.16
N GLY A 87 7.46 14.13 8.79
CA GLY A 87 6.25 13.98 8.00
C GLY A 87 6.31 14.63 6.62
N PRO A 88 5.18 14.62 5.89
CA PRO A 88 5.05 15.32 4.62
C PRO A 88 4.88 16.84 4.82
N THR A 89 5.40 17.63 3.88
CA THR A 89 5.03 19.05 3.74
C THR A 89 3.71 19.20 2.95
N GLU A 90 3.21 20.42 2.81
CA GLU A 90 2.03 20.72 1.99
C GLU A 90 2.16 20.22 0.53
N ASN A 91 3.39 20.17 0.00
CA ASN A 91 3.71 19.84 -1.40
C ASN A 91 4.10 18.38 -1.63
N ILE A 92 4.13 17.56 -0.57
CA ILE A 92 4.55 16.16 -0.61
C ILE A 92 3.43 15.27 -0.08
N ASN A 93 3.18 14.14 -0.72
CA ASN A 93 2.51 12.99 -0.10
C ASN A 93 3.57 11.96 0.25
N ILE A 94 3.45 11.32 1.41
CA ILE A 94 4.23 10.13 1.74
C ILE A 94 3.22 9.03 2.08
N VAL A 95 3.25 7.94 1.33
CA VAL A 95 2.37 6.79 1.53
C VAL A 95 3.20 5.53 1.67
N THR A 96 2.78 4.65 2.57
CA THR A 96 3.48 3.40 2.80
C THR A 96 2.56 2.20 2.56
N GLN A 97 3.15 1.10 2.10
CA GLN A 97 2.58 -0.23 2.24
C GLN A 97 3.59 -1.05 3.02
N ALA A 98 3.24 -1.37 4.27
CA ALA A 98 4.13 -1.99 5.22
C ALA A 98 3.60 -3.36 5.63
N GLY A 99 4.48 -4.36 5.58
CA GLY A 99 4.20 -5.70 6.06
C GLY A 99 4.99 -6.02 7.32
N ARG A 100 4.32 -6.63 8.30
CA ARG A 100 4.94 -7.13 9.52
C ARG A 100 4.46 -8.53 9.82
N MET A 101 5.36 -9.33 10.37
CA MET A 101 5.02 -10.61 10.97
C MET A 101 5.08 -10.50 12.48
N ARG A 102 4.41 -11.42 13.19
CA ARG A 102 4.62 -11.55 14.62
C ARG A 102 6.11 -11.83 14.84
N GLU A 103 6.76 -11.00 15.63
CA GLU A 103 8.11 -11.31 16.10
C GLU A 103 8.02 -12.55 16.96
N VAL A 104 8.50 -13.66 16.42
CA VAL A 104 8.94 -14.78 17.23
C VAL A 104 10.33 -14.41 17.72
N PRO A 105 10.60 -14.45 19.04
CA PRO A 105 11.95 -14.25 19.55
C PRO A 105 12.88 -15.13 18.74
N SER A 106 13.89 -14.51 18.12
CA SER A 106 14.86 -15.24 17.34
C SER A 106 15.63 -16.12 18.32
N TYR A 107 15.20 -17.37 18.49
CA TYR A 107 15.97 -18.38 19.19
C TYR A 107 17.08 -18.80 18.23
N TYR A 108 18.15 -18.01 18.19
CA TYR A 108 19.45 -18.48 17.76
C TYR A 108 20.09 -19.16 18.98
N PRO A 109 20.19 -20.51 19.03
CA PRO A 109 21.10 -21.18 19.96
C PRO A 109 22.53 -20.93 19.46
N GLY A 110 23.06 -19.75 19.76
CA GLY A 110 24.31 -19.24 19.23
C GLY A 110 24.16 -17.74 19.05
N GLY A 111 24.52 -16.98 20.08
CA GLY A 111 24.25 -15.55 20.20
C GLY A 111 24.66 -14.71 19.00
N GLY A 112 23.95 -13.58 18.85
CA GLY A 112 24.32 -12.34 18.18
C GLY A 112 25.12 -12.42 16.89
N TYR A 113 24.64 -11.74 15.84
CA TYR A 113 25.59 -11.03 14.99
C TYR A 113 26.21 -9.94 15.85
N ASP A 114 27.29 -10.28 16.55
CA ASP A 114 28.23 -9.29 17.00
C ASP A 114 28.88 -8.72 15.73
N ASP A 115 28.51 -7.49 15.39
CA ASP A 115 29.23 -6.68 14.43
C ASP A 115 30.64 -6.29 14.92
N THR A 116 31.09 -6.89 16.03
CA THR A 116 32.53 -7.08 16.27
C THR A 116 33.10 -8.08 15.26
N PHE A 117 33.46 -7.56 14.09
CA PHE A 117 34.57 -8.11 13.32
C PHE A 117 35.67 -8.60 14.29
N PRO A 118 36.23 -9.81 14.09
CA PRO A 118 37.27 -10.34 14.98
C PRO A 118 38.54 -9.53 14.76
N GLY A 119 38.67 -8.46 15.54
CA GLY A 119 39.73 -7.47 15.40
C GLY A 119 39.16 -6.09 15.66
N GLY A 120 39.13 -5.68 16.94
CA GLY A 120 38.80 -4.33 17.37
C GLY A 120 39.76 -3.30 16.75
N GLY A 121 39.47 -2.89 15.53
CA GLY A 121 40.14 -1.80 14.84
C GLY A 121 39.54 -0.45 15.25
N PRO A 122 40.35 0.60 15.35
CA PRO A 122 39.84 1.93 15.67
C PRO A 122 38.91 2.43 14.56
N THR A 123 37.86 3.14 14.94
CA THR A 123 36.97 3.85 14.02
C THR A 123 37.78 4.88 13.24
N ILE A 124 37.94 4.68 11.93
CA ILE A 124 38.55 5.67 11.04
C ILE A 124 37.46 6.67 10.64
N PRO A 125 37.53 7.96 11.04
CA PRO A 125 36.55 8.95 10.62
C PRO A 125 36.77 9.25 9.13
N HIS A 126 35.77 8.98 8.29
CA HIS A 126 35.79 9.40 6.89
C HIS A 126 35.36 10.88 6.77
N PRO A 127 36.14 11.74 6.11
CA PRO A 127 35.75 13.13 5.91
C PRO A 127 34.70 13.22 4.80
N GLY A 128 33.48 13.65 5.13
CA GLY A 128 32.44 14.02 4.14
C GLY A 128 31.04 13.43 4.36
N TRP A 129 30.88 12.50 5.30
CA TRP A 129 29.57 12.05 5.78
C TRP A 129 29.45 12.37 7.26
N PRO A 130 28.45 13.15 7.72
CA PRO A 130 28.17 13.20 9.15
C PRO A 130 27.82 11.78 9.58
N SER A 131 28.64 11.20 10.45
CA SER A 131 28.37 9.91 11.09
C SER A 131 27.07 10.04 11.86
N PRO A 132 25.95 9.41 11.43
CA PRO A 132 24.79 9.33 12.28
C PRO A 132 25.04 8.12 13.16
N ASN A 133 24.75 8.23 14.45
CA ASN A 133 24.99 7.17 15.41
C ASN A 133 24.02 5.98 15.22
N TRP A 134 24.01 5.36 14.04
CA TRP A 134 23.16 4.23 13.67
C TRP A 134 23.46 2.95 14.48
N LEU A 135 24.56 2.93 15.24
CA LEU A 135 24.87 1.85 16.19
C LEU A 135 24.63 2.24 17.66
N SER A 136 24.10 3.44 17.94
CA SER A 136 23.63 3.80 19.29
C SER A 136 22.11 3.89 19.42
N VAL A 137 21.35 3.66 18.34
CA VAL A 137 19.89 3.43 18.42
C VAL A 137 19.53 1.97 18.69
N SER A 138 20.52 1.07 18.78
CA SER A 138 20.32 -0.39 18.80
C SER A 138 20.44 -1.06 20.18
N ARG A 139 20.25 -0.31 21.28
CA ARG A 139 19.86 -0.92 22.57
C ARG A 139 18.62 -0.28 23.18
N ASP A 140 18.44 1.02 22.95
CA ASP A 140 17.30 1.76 23.52
C ASP A 140 15.99 1.46 22.78
N ALA A 141 15.99 1.12 21.48
CA ALA A 141 14.76 0.72 20.78
C ALA A 141 14.15 -0.61 21.29
N ARG A 142 14.93 -1.43 22.02
CA ARG A 142 14.42 -2.60 22.76
C ARG A 142 13.96 -2.26 24.18
N GLU A 143 14.36 -1.12 24.73
CA GLU A 143 14.14 -0.70 26.12
C GLU A 143 13.22 0.53 26.30
N VAL A 144 12.77 1.21 25.23
CA VAL A 144 11.59 2.11 25.30
C VAL A 144 10.27 1.30 25.35
N GLY A 145 10.19 0.38 26.32
CA GLY A 145 9.30 0.43 27.47
C GLY A 145 7.80 0.74 27.35
N VAL A 146 7.24 0.98 26.17
CA VAL A 146 5.79 0.95 25.97
C VAL A 146 5.54 0.25 24.65
N PRO A 147 4.96 -0.97 24.65
CA PRO A 147 4.35 -1.51 23.45
C PRO A 147 3.27 -0.51 23.05
N ASP A 148 3.56 0.35 22.08
CA ASP A 148 2.51 1.17 21.51
C ASP A 148 1.50 0.19 20.90
N ALA A 149 0.28 0.20 21.44
CA ALA A 149 -0.81 -0.65 20.98
C ALA A 149 -1.08 -0.45 19.48
N SER A 150 -0.79 0.74 18.94
CA SER A 150 -0.92 1.05 17.52
C SER A 150 0.13 0.31 16.66
N ALA A 151 1.27 -0.08 17.26
CA ALA A 151 2.33 -0.89 16.68
C ALA A 151 2.17 -2.40 16.95
N ASN A 152 1.16 -2.86 17.70
CA ASN A 152 0.92 -4.29 17.91
C ASN A 152 0.06 -4.89 16.78
N TRP A 153 0.64 -4.99 15.59
CA TRP A 153 -0.06 -5.52 14.42
C TRP A 153 0.79 -6.47 13.58
N THR A 154 0.10 -7.30 12.81
CA THR A 154 0.70 -8.22 11.84
C THR A 154 -0.13 -8.22 10.56
N GLY A 155 0.46 -8.68 9.46
CA GLY A 155 -0.16 -8.61 8.14
C GLY A 155 0.45 -7.48 7.32
N VAL A 156 -0.34 -6.89 6.43
CA VAL A 156 0.08 -5.83 5.53
C VAL A 156 -0.92 -4.69 5.61
N ARG A 157 -0.43 -3.47 5.81
CA ARG A 157 -1.26 -2.27 5.95
C ARG A 157 -0.75 -1.16 5.04
N ARG A 158 -1.65 -0.23 4.70
CA ARG A 158 -1.31 1.02 4.03
C ARG A 158 -1.50 2.19 4.96
N TYR A 159 -0.56 3.14 4.92
CA TYR A 159 -0.62 4.34 5.72
C TYR A 159 -0.43 5.59 4.87
N LEU A 160 -1.08 6.68 5.29
CA LEU A 160 -0.70 8.04 4.94
C LEU A 160 0.15 8.57 6.09
N VAL A 161 1.41 8.90 5.80
CA VAL A 161 2.32 9.41 6.83
C VAL A 161 1.88 10.79 7.28
N ALA A 162 1.89 11.00 8.59
CA ALA A 162 1.64 12.28 9.23
C ALA A 162 2.87 12.71 10.01
N GLY A 163 3.10 14.02 10.12
CA GLY A 163 4.17 14.54 10.97
C GLY A 163 3.71 14.60 12.42
N ASP A 164 4.49 14.09 13.36
CA ASP A 164 4.16 14.11 14.80
C ASP A 164 5.36 14.35 15.74
N GLY A 165 6.56 14.60 15.19
CA GLY A 165 7.75 14.96 15.96
C GLY A 165 8.41 13.75 16.63
N ASP A 166 8.85 13.88 17.88
CA ASP A 166 9.56 12.79 18.59
C ASP A 166 8.60 11.81 19.28
N ASN A 167 7.38 11.65 18.76
CA ASN A 167 6.40 10.74 19.33
C ASN A 167 6.79 9.28 19.00
N PRO A 168 6.90 8.40 20.00
CA PRO A 168 7.25 7.00 19.77
C PRO A 168 6.06 6.16 19.26
N ALA A 169 4.84 6.69 19.25
CA ALA A 169 3.66 5.99 18.80
C ALA A 169 3.40 6.21 17.30
N LEU A 170 2.95 5.17 16.60
CA LEU A 170 2.63 5.24 15.18
C LEU A 170 1.35 6.07 14.95
N SER A 171 1.52 7.33 14.56
CA SER A 171 0.44 8.30 14.38
C SER A 171 -0.08 8.40 12.95
N SER A 172 0.60 7.79 11.98
CA SER A 172 0.16 7.76 10.59
C SER A 172 -1.27 7.24 10.44
N THR A 173 -2.03 7.85 9.54
CA THR A 173 -3.40 7.41 9.26
C THR A 173 -3.39 6.06 8.55
N MET A 174 -3.91 5.01 9.21
CA MET A 174 -4.13 3.71 8.57
C MET A 174 -5.24 3.83 7.51
N LEU A 175 -4.89 3.61 6.25
CA LEU A 175 -5.80 3.73 5.11
C LEU A 175 -6.45 2.41 4.74
N ALA A 176 -5.75 1.29 4.93
CA ALA A 176 -6.24 -0.03 4.64
C ALA A 176 -5.49 -1.10 5.44
N ASP A 177 -6.22 -2.11 5.88
CA ASP A 177 -5.66 -3.39 6.30
C ASP A 177 -5.85 -4.39 5.16
N LEU A 178 -4.75 -4.87 4.59
CA LEU A 178 -4.72 -5.84 3.49
C LEU A 178 -4.58 -7.28 4.00
N GLY A 179 -4.43 -7.47 5.32
CA GLY A 179 -4.28 -8.78 5.93
C GLY A 179 -3.05 -9.52 5.43
N LYS A 180 -3.24 -10.76 4.97
CA LYS A 180 -2.15 -11.63 4.52
C LYS A 180 -1.90 -11.46 3.03
N VAL A 181 -0.93 -10.62 2.69
CA VAL A 181 -0.43 -10.44 1.32
C VAL A 181 1.01 -10.95 1.21
N ASP A 182 1.35 -11.56 0.07
CA ASP A 182 2.74 -11.92 -0.27
C ASP A 182 3.47 -10.68 -0.81
N MET A 183 4.33 -10.09 0.01
CA MET A 183 5.09 -8.90 -0.37
C MET A 183 6.33 -9.19 -1.23
N GLY A 184 6.65 -10.47 -1.47
CA GLY A 184 7.65 -10.89 -2.45
C GLY A 184 7.11 -10.96 -3.88
N ASP A 185 5.78 -11.03 -4.06
CA ASP A 185 5.17 -10.97 -5.40
C ASP A 185 5.26 -9.55 -5.97
N TYR A 186 6.00 -9.41 -7.08
CA TYR A 186 6.17 -8.13 -7.79
C TYR A 186 4.83 -7.48 -8.17
N ARG A 187 3.75 -8.27 -8.32
CA ARG A 187 2.41 -7.75 -8.60
C ARG A 187 1.88 -6.89 -7.46
N GLN A 188 2.28 -7.14 -6.22
CA GLN A 188 1.89 -6.32 -5.08
C GLN A 188 2.55 -4.95 -5.09
N LEU A 189 3.80 -4.88 -5.54
CA LEU A 189 4.49 -3.61 -5.75
C LEU A 189 3.81 -2.79 -6.86
N ILE A 190 3.42 -3.46 -7.95
CA ILE A 190 2.65 -2.83 -9.04
C ILE A 190 1.30 -2.32 -8.56
N ASP A 191 0.55 -3.12 -7.79
CA ASP A 191 -0.75 -2.70 -7.23
C ASP A 191 -0.58 -1.49 -6.32
N PHE A 192 0.40 -1.52 -5.41
CA PHE A 192 0.70 -0.40 -4.53
C PHE A 192 1.03 0.88 -5.32
N GLY A 193 1.93 0.80 -6.30
CA GLY A 193 2.29 1.95 -7.13
C GLY A 193 1.10 2.52 -7.90
N ASN A 194 0.26 1.65 -8.48
CA ASN A 194 -0.96 2.08 -9.16
C ASN A 194 -1.98 2.71 -8.21
N TRP A 195 -2.18 2.11 -7.04
CA TRP A 195 -3.05 2.67 -6.00
C TRP A 195 -2.53 4.02 -5.52
N ALA A 196 -1.24 4.17 -5.26
CA ALA A 196 -0.63 5.42 -4.82
C ALA A 196 -0.82 6.52 -5.88
N LYS A 197 -0.51 6.24 -7.15
CA LYS A 197 -0.72 7.19 -8.25
C LYS A 197 -2.20 7.60 -8.40
N ARG A 198 -3.12 6.65 -8.23
CA ARG A 198 -4.55 6.91 -8.33
C ARG A 198 -5.11 7.74 -7.18
N ASN A 199 -4.61 7.57 -5.96
CA ASN A 199 -5.18 8.21 -4.76
C ASN A 199 -4.39 9.45 -4.31
N TYR A 200 -3.11 9.51 -4.62
CA TYR A 200 -2.16 10.57 -4.23
C TYR A 200 -1.47 11.07 -5.50
N PRO A 201 -2.17 11.89 -6.30
CA PRO A 201 -1.65 12.34 -7.58
C PRO A 201 -0.54 13.37 -7.33
N ALA A 202 0.55 13.27 -8.09
CA ALA A 202 1.65 14.21 -8.02
C ALA A 202 2.28 14.44 -9.39
N LYS A 203 3.09 15.49 -9.50
CA LYS A 203 3.89 15.74 -10.70
C LYS A 203 5.08 14.78 -10.81
N ARG A 204 5.63 14.37 -9.66
CA ARG A 204 6.79 13.49 -9.56
C ARG A 204 6.53 12.39 -8.54
N TYR A 205 7.15 11.24 -8.78
CA TYR A 205 7.00 10.05 -7.96
C TYR A 205 8.37 9.51 -7.59
N MET A 206 8.52 9.08 -6.33
CA MET A 206 9.68 8.36 -5.84
C MET A 206 9.18 7.03 -5.25
N LEU A 207 9.90 5.94 -5.52
CA LEU A 207 9.64 4.64 -4.93
C LEU A 207 10.86 4.24 -4.09
N ILE A 208 10.61 3.96 -2.82
CA ILE A 208 11.58 3.40 -1.89
C ILE A 208 11.17 1.95 -1.66
N VAL A 209 12.06 1.01 -1.98
CA VAL A 209 11.87 -0.41 -1.70
C VAL A 209 12.72 -0.73 -0.48
N TRP A 210 12.05 -1.07 0.62
CA TRP A 210 12.67 -1.33 1.91
C TRP A 210 12.55 -2.81 2.24
N ASN A 211 13.69 -3.45 2.38
CA ASN A 211 13.90 -4.83 2.81
C ASN A 211 15.42 -5.10 2.89
N HIS A 212 15.81 -6.32 3.27
CA HIS A 212 17.11 -6.89 2.93
C HIS A 212 17.41 -6.80 1.43
N GLY A 213 18.70 -6.71 1.10
CA GLY A 213 19.19 -6.74 -0.28
C GLY A 213 20.55 -7.44 -0.38
N THR A 214 20.74 -8.25 -1.42
CA THR A 214 21.99 -9.02 -1.65
C THR A 214 22.62 -8.78 -3.02
N GLY A 215 22.13 -7.78 -3.78
CA GLY A 215 22.58 -7.53 -5.14
C GLY A 215 22.13 -8.62 -6.13
N TRP A 216 22.92 -8.82 -7.18
CA TRP A 216 22.74 -9.84 -8.21
C TRP A 216 24.07 -10.54 -8.51
#